data_AF-A0A9W9FHE1-F1
#
_entry.id   AF-A0A9W9FHE1-F1
#
_cell.length_a   1.000
_cell.length_b   1.000
_cell.length_c   1.000
_cell.angle_alpha   90.00
_cell.angle_beta   90.00
_cell.angle_gamma   90.00
#
_symmetry.space_group_name_H-M   'P 1'
#
loop_
_entity.id
_entity.type
_entity.pdbx_description
1 polymer ?
#
loop_
_entity_poly.entity_id
_entity_poly.type
_entity_poly.pdbx_seq_one_letter_code
_entity_poly.pdbx_strand_id
1 'polypeptide(L)'
;MRSLHLQQGETLDHVMTKQRVKPSRNFTRQLQIWDDVGYEIWEDEEKTVPKAPYKIYLEDRADFRVLKRKGLTGNESLAPLSLE
;
A
#
# COMPACT_ATOMS: atom_id res chain seq x y z
N MET A 1 11.99 4.55 3.79
CA MET A 1 12.10 3.21 4.37
C MET A 1 13.14 2.37 3.64
N ARG A 2 12.83 1.62 2.57
CA ARG A 2 13.82 0.75 1.89
C ARG A 2 15.17 1.40 1.55
N SER A 3 15.17 2.57 0.90
CA SER A 3 16.41 3.28 0.52
C SER A 3 17.11 4.00 1.68
N LEU A 4 16.37 4.30 2.75
CA LEU A 4 16.87 4.98 3.96
C LEU A 4 17.14 3.99 5.11
N HIS A 5 16.81 2.71 4.93
CA HIS A 5 16.77 1.66 5.95
C HIS A 5 16.04 2.05 7.26
N LEU A 6 15.09 2.98 7.18
CA LEU A 6 14.28 3.43 8.32
C LEU A 6 12.97 2.66 8.39
N GLN A 7 12.45 2.46 9.60
CA GLN A 7 11.11 1.92 9.79
C GLN A 7 10.03 2.92 9.37
N GLN A 8 8.79 2.45 9.20
CA GLN A 8 7.66 3.30 8.84
C GLN A 8 7.48 4.53 9.73
N GLY A 9 7.49 4.36 11.05
CA GLY A 9 7.30 5.47 11.99
C GLY A 9 8.36 6.56 11.81
N GLU A 10 9.62 6.15 11.76
CA GLU A 10 10.75 7.06 11.57
C GLU A 10 10.73 7.77 10.21
N THR A 11 10.28 7.07 9.16
CA THR A 11 10.12 7.69 7.84
C THR A 11 8.99 8.73 7.84
N LEU A 12 7.88 8.45 8.52
CA LEU A 12 6.78 9.40 8.64
C LEU A 12 7.23 10.65 9.41
N ASP A 13 7.92 10.46 10.55
CA ASP A 13 8.48 11.57 11.33
C ASP A 13 9.44 12.41 10.50
N HIS A 14 10.34 11.76 9.75
CA HIS A 14 11.26 12.45 8.85
C HIS A 14 10.52 13.28 7.78
N VAL A 15 9.51 12.72 7.12
CA VAL A 15 8.71 13.46 6.12
C VAL A 15 7.99 14.63 6.78
N MET A 16 7.45 14.45 7.99
CA MET A 16 6.75 15.49 8.73
C MET A 16 7.64 16.66 9.16
N THR A 17 8.97 16.47 9.28
CA THR A 17 9.92 17.57 9.47
C THR A 17 9.99 18.52 8.28
N LYS A 18 9.69 18.04 7.06
CA LYS A 18 9.77 18.80 5.81
C LYS A 18 8.40 19.25 5.33
N GLN A 19 7.37 18.43 5.54
CA GLN A 19 6.02 18.68 5.06
C GLN A 19 4.99 18.10 6.03
N ARG A 20 4.05 18.92 6.49
CA ARG A 20 2.89 18.43 7.25
C ARG A 20 1.99 17.59 6.34
N VAL A 21 2.00 16.28 6.58
CA VAL A 21 1.15 15.31 5.90
C VAL A 21 0.35 14.50 6.91
N LYS A 22 -0.83 14.03 6.51
CA LYS A 22 -1.63 13.08 7.29
C LYS A 22 -2.02 11.91 6.38
N PRO A 23 -1.19 10.85 6.31
CA PRO A 23 -1.49 9.72 5.45
C PRO A 23 -2.80 9.05 5.88
N SER A 24 -3.53 8.51 4.90
CA SER A 24 -4.75 7.77 5.20
C SER A 24 -4.42 6.46 5.91
N ARG A 25 -5.35 5.97 6.74
CA ARG A 25 -5.18 4.68 7.44
C ARG A 25 -4.90 3.51 6.49
N ASN A 26 -5.48 3.53 5.29
CA ASN A 26 -5.21 2.50 4.27
C ASN A 26 -3.76 2.57 3.78
N PHE A 27 -3.28 3.76 3.47
CA PHE A 27 -1.91 3.96 2.99
C PHE A 27 -0.88 3.58 4.07
N THR A 28 -1.13 3.97 5.33
CA THR A 28 -0.29 3.54 6.47
C THR A 28 -0.26 2.02 6.62
N ARG A 29 -1.41 1.35 6.51
CA ARG A 29 -1.48 -0.12 6.59
C ARG A 29 -0.68 -0.79 5.48
N GLN A 30 -0.83 -0.32 4.24
CA GLN A 30 -0.10 -0.84 3.08
C GLN A 30 1.43 -0.73 3.27
N LEU A 31 1.90 0.40 3.77
CA LEU A 31 3.32 0.62 4.05
C LEU A 31 3.88 -0.33 5.12
N GLN A 32 3.11 -0.61 6.19
CA GLN A 32 3.52 -1.58 7.21
C GLN A 32 3.71 -2.98 6.60
N ILE A 33 2.76 -3.43 5.78
CA ILE A 33 2.83 -4.74 5.13
C ILE A 33 4.04 -4.82 4.20
N TRP A 34 4.36 -3.73 3.51
CA TRP A 34 5.55 -3.65 2.66
C TRP A 34 6.85 -3.75 3.46
N ASP A 35 6.92 -3.11 4.63
CA ASP A 35 8.03 -3.30 5.57
C ASP A 35 8.12 -4.77 6.02
N ASP A 36 7.00 -5.38 6.40
CA ASP A 36 6.94 -6.76 6.92
C ASP A 36 7.43 -7.80 5.89
N VAL A 37 7.19 -7.56 4.60
CA VAL A 37 7.63 -8.44 3.50
C VAL A 37 8.93 -7.99 2.82
N GLY A 38 9.63 -7.02 3.41
CA GLY A 38 10.93 -6.55 2.90
C GLY A 38 10.86 -5.88 1.53
N TYR A 39 9.73 -5.24 1.21
CA TYR A 39 9.43 -4.60 -0.08
C TYR A 39 9.31 -5.55 -1.27
N GLU A 40 9.25 -6.85 -1.01
CA GLU A 40 9.01 -7.88 -2.01
C GLU A 40 7.68 -8.55 -1.68
N ILE A 41 6.61 -8.06 -2.30
CA ILE A 41 5.22 -8.43 -1.99
C ILE A 41 4.75 -9.69 -2.74
N TRP A 42 5.55 -10.19 -3.69
CA TRP A 42 5.27 -11.36 -4.53
C TRP A 42 6.24 -12.49 -4.20
N GLU A 43 5.76 -13.73 -4.24
CA GLU A 43 6.58 -14.95 -4.08
C GLU A 43 7.32 -15.30 -5.37
N ASP A 44 6.76 -14.93 -6.52
CA ASP A 44 7.25 -15.24 -7.86
C ASP A 44 7.67 -14.00 -8.64
N GLU A 45 8.64 -14.18 -9.56
CA GLU A 45 9.12 -13.12 -10.45
C GLU A 45 8.03 -12.62 -11.41
N GLU A 46 7.07 -13.47 -11.76
CA GLU A 46 5.92 -13.13 -12.61
C GLU A 46 4.87 -12.28 -11.87
N LYS A 47 5.02 -12.08 -10.56
CA LYS A 47 4.17 -11.25 -9.69
C LYS A 47 2.71 -11.68 -9.68
N THR A 48 2.48 -12.99 -9.62
CA THR A 48 1.15 -13.60 -9.66
C THR A 48 0.69 -14.11 -8.28
N VAL A 49 1.63 -14.50 -7.42
CA VAL A 49 1.39 -15.08 -6.11
C VAL A 49 1.80 -14.08 -5.02
N PRO A 50 0.85 -13.39 -4.37
CA PRO A 50 1.18 -12.46 -3.30
C PRO A 50 1.65 -13.22 -2.06
N LYS A 51 2.68 -12.69 -1.39
CA LYS A 51 3.13 -13.21 -0.08
C LYS A 51 1.99 -13.16 0.93
N ALA A 52 1.97 -14.08 1.88
CA ALA A 52 0.84 -14.26 2.81
C ALA A 52 0.38 -12.96 3.51
N PRO A 53 1.25 -12.09 4.07
CA PRO A 53 0.82 -10.84 4.69
C PRO A 53 0.14 -9.88 3.72
N TYR A 54 0.63 -9.82 2.48
CA TYR A 54 0.06 -9.00 1.42
C TYR A 54 -1.25 -9.58 0.88
N LYS A 55 -1.35 -10.91 0.78
CA LYS A 55 -2.59 -11.60 0.41
C LYS A 55 -3.73 -11.31 1.39
N ILE A 56 -3.48 -11.42 2.69
CA ILE A 56 -4.49 -11.11 3.74
C ILE A 56 -4.96 -9.66 3.61
N TYR A 57 -4.04 -8.72 3.33
CA TYR A 57 -4.41 -7.33 3.08
C TYR A 57 -5.29 -7.15 1.84
N LEU A 58 -4.98 -7.85 0.74
CA LEU A 58 -5.78 -7.80 -0.48
C LEU A 58 -7.17 -8.39 -0.26
N GLU A 59 -7.27 -9.50 0.46
CA GLU A 59 -8.53 -10.14 0.85
C GLU A 59 -9.35 -9.20 1.75
N ASP A 60 -8.74 -8.67 2.82
CA ASP A 60 -9.36 -7.68 3.69
C ASP A 60 -9.84 -6.44 2.92
N ARG A 61 -9.07 -6.01 1.90
CA ARG A 61 -9.39 -4.85 1.07
C ARG A 61 -10.52 -5.15 0.09
N ALA A 62 -10.55 -6.35 -0.49
CA ALA A 62 -11.63 -6.82 -1.36
C ALA A 62 -12.94 -7.05 -0.57
N ASP A 63 -12.82 -7.60 0.64
CA ASP A 63 -13.92 -7.86 1.57
C ASP A 63 -14.35 -6.61 2.34
N PHE A 64 -13.50 -5.58 2.42
CA PHE A 64 -13.90 -4.25 2.87
C PHE A 64 -15.00 -3.80 1.93
N ARG A 65 -16.25 -4.01 2.37
CA ARG A 65 -17.52 -3.92 1.64
C ARG A 65 -17.69 -2.65 0.80
N VAL A 66 -16.79 -1.68 0.88
CA VAL A 66 -16.72 -0.44 0.12
C VAL A 66 -16.32 -0.65 -1.33
N LEU A 67 -15.34 -1.50 -1.68
CA LEU A 67 -14.94 -1.67 -3.09
C LEU A 67 -15.96 -2.51 -3.86
N LYS A 68 -16.32 -3.69 -3.35
CA LYS A 68 -17.35 -4.54 -3.95
C LYS A 68 -18.71 -3.84 -4.09
N ARG A 69 -19.14 -3.05 -3.10
CA ARG A 69 -20.38 -2.23 -3.21
C ARG A 69 -20.24 -1.06 -4.19
N LYS A 70 -19.03 -0.60 -4.48
CA LYS A 70 -18.76 0.47 -5.46
C LYS A 70 -18.41 -0.07 -6.86
N GLY A 71 -18.40 -1.39 -7.06
CA GLY A 71 -17.97 -2.01 -8.32
C GLY A 71 -16.47 -1.81 -8.62
N LEU A 72 -15.68 -1.52 -7.58
CA LEU A 72 -14.25 -1.21 -7.66
C LEU A 72 -13.42 -2.47 -7.34
N THR A 73 -12.24 -2.56 -7.93
CA THR A 73 -11.31 -3.69 -7.80
C THR A 73 -10.11 -3.36 -6.92
N GLY A 74 -9.89 -2.07 -6.62
CA GLY A 74 -8.70 -1.60 -5.90
C GLY A 74 -7.44 -1.48 -6.77
N ASN A 75 -7.55 -1.80 -8.06
CA ASN A 75 -6.48 -1.67 -9.05
C ASN A 75 -6.80 -0.55 -10.06
N GLU A 76 -7.61 0.43 -9.64
CA GLU A 76 -7.93 1.57 -10.48
C GLU A 76 -6.66 2.38 -10.80
N SER A 77 -6.60 2.95 -12.01
CA SER A 77 -5.49 3.81 -12.41
C SER A 77 -5.38 5.00 -11.46
N LEU A 78 -4.19 5.20 -10.89
CA LEU A 78 -3.88 6.35 -10.02
C LEU A 78 -3.52 7.61 -10.82
N ALA A 79 -3.40 7.51 -12.14
CA ALA A 79 -3.18 8.67 -12.99
C ALA A 79 -4.43 9.55 -13.00
N PRO A 80 -4.29 10.89 -12.96
CA PRO A 80 -5.42 11.74 -13.33
C PRO A 80 -5.83 11.32 -14.74
N LEU A 81 -7.14 11.09 -14.95
CA LEU A 81 -7.73 11.02 -16.27
C LEU A 81 -7.45 12.37 -16.91
N SER A 82 -6.32 12.51 -17.60
CA SER A 82 -6.06 13.65 -18.45
C SER A 82 -7.21 13.69 -19.44
N LEU A 83 -8.04 14.74 -19.30
CA LEU A 83 -9.08 15.13 -20.23
C LEU A 83 -8.49 15.12 -21.65
N GLU A 84 -9.14 14.39 -22.55
CA GLU A 84 -9.01 14.62 -23.98
C GLU A 84 -9.42 16.06 -24.34
#